data_AF-A0AAV7GGD6-F1
#
_entry.id   AF-A0AAV7GGD6-F1
#
_cell.length_a   1.000
_cell.length_b   1.000
_cell.length_c   1.000
_cell.angle_alpha   90.00
_cell.angle_beta   90.00
_cell.angle_gamma   90.00
#
_symmetry.space_group_name_H-M   'P 1'
#
loop_
_entity.id
_entity.type
_entity.pdbx_description
1 polymer ?
#
loop_
_entity_poly.entity_id
_entity_poly.type
_entity_poly.pdbx_seq_one_letter_code
_entity_poly.pdbx_strand_id
1 'polypeptide(L)'
;MSRCCGLFCSDDELQWHLALKTHNYGDFSFAISQANSQFEDQGQVFTTPYATFIGVYDGHGGPDASRFLNSRMFSNLHRFVTEDGGVSIEVIKKAFRASEEEFLQMVGRSWQSCPHFVSVGSCCLVGVIVEDMLYLGNLGDSRAVLGRNRIPGENEVVAERLTSDHNVKDEEVRKEVINQHPDDSRILVHIRGAWRIKGIIQVSRTIGDYYLKNPEFSRSPLYQQLFPSATPYNRPVITSEPSVGRRRLRPHDLFVIFASDGLWEQLSDEAAVKMVTRNPRAGIAKRLVRAALNEAAKKRNMSYGNLKGIPKGNRRQIHDDITVIVIYLDHQFTGENFHCTNAPVDMFSHETHDSDHRFFP
;
A
#
# COMPACT_ATOMS: atom_id res chain seq x y z
N MET A 1 -23.36 1.69 -10.11
CA MET A 1 -22.20 0.78 -9.95
C MET A 1 -22.51 -0.21 -8.84
N SER A 2 -22.73 -1.48 -9.14
CA SER A 2 -22.92 -2.50 -8.10
C SER A 2 -21.60 -2.72 -7.36
N ARG A 3 -21.54 -2.35 -6.07
CA ARG A 3 -20.45 -2.71 -5.17
C ARG A 3 -20.66 -4.17 -4.76
N CYS A 4 -19.78 -5.07 -5.21
CA CYS A 4 -19.87 -6.48 -4.84
C CYS A 4 -19.10 -6.75 -3.55
N CYS A 5 -19.85 -7.05 -2.48
CA CYS A 5 -19.36 -7.40 -1.14
C CYS A 5 -18.43 -8.62 -1.16
N GLY A 6 -17.37 -8.58 -0.37
CA GLY A 6 -16.52 -9.74 -0.14
C GLY A 6 -17.18 -10.80 0.74
N LEU A 7 -16.60 -12.00 0.72
CA LEU A 7 -17.10 -13.13 1.49
C LEU A 7 -16.31 -13.23 2.80
N PHE A 8 -17.03 -13.17 3.92
CA PHE A 8 -16.50 -13.65 5.18
C PHE A 8 -16.48 -15.18 5.14
N CYS A 9 -15.32 -15.77 5.39
CA CYS A 9 -15.23 -17.21 5.59
C CYS A 9 -15.62 -17.50 7.03
N SER A 10 -16.64 -18.33 7.24
CA SER A 10 -17.15 -18.74 8.56
C SER A 10 -16.09 -19.29 9.52
N ASP A 11 -14.90 -19.65 9.01
CA ASP A 11 -13.87 -20.41 9.74
C ASP A 11 -12.60 -19.59 10.08
N ASP A 12 -12.47 -18.32 9.65
CA ASP A 12 -11.25 -17.52 9.90
C ASP A 12 -11.49 -16.01 10.10
N GLU A 13 -11.80 -15.61 11.34
CA GLU A 13 -12.16 -14.23 11.74
C GLU A 13 -11.03 -13.16 11.65
N LEU A 14 -9.80 -13.52 11.25
CA LEU A 14 -8.69 -12.55 11.11
C LEU A 14 -8.46 -12.09 9.67
N GLN A 15 -9.29 -12.51 8.73
CA GLN A 15 -9.04 -12.25 7.32
C GLN A 15 -10.34 -11.99 6.59
N TRP A 16 -10.37 -10.86 5.87
CA TRP A 16 -11.34 -10.68 4.80
C TRP A 16 -10.69 -11.09 3.48
N HIS A 17 -11.45 -11.74 2.60
CA HIS A 17 -10.98 -12.03 1.25
C HIS A 17 -12.12 -12.05 0.24
N LEU A 18 -11.74 -12.00 -1.02
CA LEU A 18 -12.65 -12.22 -2.13
C LEU A 18 -12.54 -13.65 -2.65
N ALA A 19 -13.66 -14.14 -3.19
CA ALA A 19 -13.58 -15.18 -4.20
C ALA A 19 -12.74 -14.67 -5.38
N LEU A 20 -12.16 -15.59 -6.15
CA LEU A 20 -11.41 -15.25 -7.35
C LEU A 20 -12.31 -14.44 -8.30
N LYS A 21 -11.82 -13.30 -8.78
CA LYS A 21 -12.54 -12.40 -9.69
C LYS A 21 -11.75 -12.23 -10.99
N THR A 22 -12.43 -11.91 -12.07
CA THR A 22 -11.78 -11.66 -13.36
C THR A 22 -11.37 -10.20 -13.51
N HIS A 23 -10.32 -9.97 -14.29
CA HIS A 23 -9.92 -8.66 -14.81
C HIS A 23 -9.46 -8.81 -16.27
N ASN A 24 -9.02 -7.72 -16.89
CA ASN A 24 -8.70 -7.70 -18.32
C ASN A 24 -7.62 -8.71 -18.77
N TYR A 25 -6.77 -9.20 -17.87
CA TYR A 25 -5.65 -10.09 -18.21
C TYR A 25 -5.69 -11.42 -17.46
N GLY A 26 -6.85 -11.83 -16.94
CA GLY A 26 -7.00 -13.09 -16.21
C GLY A 26 -7.79 -12.93 -14.93
N ASP A 27 -7.29 -13.52 -13.85
CA ASP A 27 -7.93 -13.50 -12.54
C ASP A 27 -7.16 -12.67 -11.51
N PHE A 28 -7.85 -12.21 -10.48
CA PHE A 28 -7.22 -11.66 -9.30
C PHE A 28 -7.79 -12.21 -7.99
N SER A 29 -6.91 -12.26 -6.99
CA SER A 29 -7.25 -12.60 -5.61
C SER A 29 -6.87 -11.44 -4.69
N PHE A 30 -7.74 -11.13 -3.72
CA PHE A 30 -7.57 -10.01 -2.81
C PHE A 30 -7.91 -10.46 -1.38
N ALA A 31 -7.02 -10.22 -0.43
CA ALA A 31 -7.26 -10.41 0.99
C ALA A 31 -6.64 -9.30 1.83
N ILE A 32 -7.22 -9.07 3.00
CA ILE A 32 -6.69 -8.16 4.01
C ILE A 32 -6.65 -8.80 5.40
N SER A 33 -5.78 -8.31 6.29
CA SER A 33 -5.79 -8.56 7.73
C SER A 33 -5.59 -7.27 8.52
N GLN A 34 -6.27 -7.13 9.65
CA GLN A 34 -6.27 -5.94 10.49
C GLN A 34 -5.60 -6.28 11.82
N ALA A 35 -4.51 -5.58 12.10
CA ALA A 35 -3.81 -5.54 13.37
C ALA A 35 -4.25 -4.34 14.23
N ASN A 36 -4.38 -3.17 13.61
CA ASN A 36 -4.67 -1.91 14.28
C ASN A 36 -6.11 -1.84 14.81
N SER A 37 -6.37 -0.94 15.75
CA SER A 37 -7.72 -0.73 16.30
C SER A 37 -8.69 -0.20 15.23
N GLN A 38 -8.17 0.69 14.37
CA GLN A 38 -8.73 1.10 13.10
C GLN A 38 -7.87 0.51 11.98
N PHE A 39 -8.47 -0.07 10.96
CA PHE A 39 -7.72 -0.57 9.80
C PHE A 39 -7.17 0.64 9.03
N GLU A 40 -5.85 0.78 9.00
CA GLU A 40 -5.15 1.90 8.36
C GLU A 40 -4.79 1.58 6.91
N ASP A 41 -4.65 0.30 6.56
CA ASP A 41 -4.52 -0.15 5.18
C ASP A 41 -5.81 0.09 4.35
N GLN A 42 -5.65 0.31 3.06
CA GLN A 42 -6.71 0.29 2.05
C GLN A 42 -6.20 -0.39 0.78
N GLY A 43 -7.11 -0.92 -0.02
CA GLY A 43 -6.75 -1.47 -1.32
C GLY A 43 -7.94 -1.51 -2.26
N GLN A 44 -7.66 -1.40 -3.56
CA GLN A 44 -8.69 -1.38 -4.59
C GLN A 44 -8.21 -1.97 -5.91
N VAL A 45 -9.15 -2.58 -6.63
CA VAL A 45 -8.98 -3.07 -8.00
C VAL A 45 -10.15 -2.54 -8.83
N PHE A 46 -9.84 -1.79 -9.88
CA PHE A 46 -10.80 -1.38 -10.90
C PHE A 46 -10.46 -2.09 -12.20
N THR A 47 -11.43 -2.75 -12.81
CA THR A 47 -11.27 -3.42 -14.10
C THR A 47 -12.26 -2.87 -15.11
N THR A 48 -11.76 -2.67 -16.32
CA THR A 48 -12.53 -2.44 -17.55
C THR A 48 -12.13 -3.52 -18.56
N PRO A 49 -12.83 -3.63 -19.71
CA PRO A 49 -12.42 -4.52 -20.80
C PRO A 49 -11.08 -4.16 -21.48
N TYR A 50 -10.40 -3.09 -21.05
CA TYR A 50 -9.17 -2.62 -21.67
C TYR A 50 -8.04 -2.35 -20.67
N ALA A 51 -8.39 -2.17 -19.39
CA ALA A 51 -7.43 -1.80 -18.37
C ALA A 51 -7.76 -2.39 -17.00
N THR A 52 -6.74 -2.56 -16.17
CA THR A 52 -6.87 -2.90 -14.76
C THR A 52 -6.03 -1.91 -13.95
N PHE A 53 -6.68 -1.21 -13.01
CA PHE A 53 -6.02 -0.39 -12.00
C PHE A 53 -5.98 -1.16 -10.68
N ILE A 54 -4.85 -1.08 -10.00
CA ILE A 54 -4.59 -1.66 -8.68
C ILE A 54 -4.04 -0.56 -7.79
N GLY A 55 -4.56 -0.45 -6.58
CA GLY A 55 -4.03 0.42 -5.53
C GLY A 55 -3.87 -0.33 -4.22
N VAL A 56 -2.73 -0.16 -3.56
CA VAL A 56 -2.48 -0.56 -2.18
C VAL A 56 -1.99 0.67 -1.44
N TYR A 57 -2.66 1.02 -0.34
CA TYR A 57 -2.39 2.22 0.44
C TYR A 57 -2.23 1.83 1.89
N ASP A 58 -1.01 1.95 2.39
CA ASP A 58 -0.64 1.54 3.74
C ASP A 58 -0.55 2.79 4.60
N GLY A 59 -1.57 2.98 5.43
CA GLY A 59 -1.80 4.19 6.20
C GLY A 59 -1.13 4.13 7.57
N HIS A 60 -0.77 5.30 8.10
CA HIS A 60 -0.22 5.43 9.44
C HIS A 60 -0.62 6.74 10.11
N GLY A 61 -0.66 6.71 11.45
CA GLY A 61 -1.07 7.87 12.24
C GLY A 61 -2.57 8.15 12.20
N GLY A 62 -3.35 7.21 11.66
CA GLY A 62 -4.76 7.31 11.33
C GLY A 62 -5.06 6.74 9.93
N PRO A 63 -6.30 6.34 9.64
CA PRO A 63 -6.68 5.77 8.35
C PRO A 63 -7.03 6.84 7.29
N ASP A 64 -7.02 8.13 7.63
CA ASP A 64 -7.60 9.18 6.79
C ASP A 64 -6.86 9.37 5.45
N ALA A 65 -5.52 9.28 5.44
CA ALA A 65 -4.73 9.42 4.21
C ALA A 65 -4.95 8.25 3.24
N SER A 66 -4.92 7.01 3.72
CA SER A 66 -5.16 5.83 2.90
C SER A 66 -6.61 5.78 2.38
N ARG A 67 -7.59 6.17 3.21
CA ARG A 67 -9.01 6.30 2.80
C ARG A 67 -9.19 7.40 1.76
N PHE A 68 -8.53 8.54 1.93
CA PHE A 68 -8.53 9.61 0.93
C PHE A 68 -7.98 9.10 -0.40
N LEU A 69 -6.83 8.42 -0.39
CA LEU A 69 -6.23 7.84 -1.59
C LEU A 69 -7.15 6.82 -2.27
N ASN A 70 -7.79 5.95 -1.48
CA ASN A 70 -8.79 5.01 -1.99
C ASN A 70 -9.95 5.75 -2.70
N SER A 71 -10.37 6.91 -2.19
CA SER A 71 -11.43 7.70 -2.83
C SER A 71 -10.98 8.53 -4.04
N ARG A 72 -9.73 9.01 -4.08
CA ARG A 72 -9.28 10.02 -5.06
C ARG A 72 -8.27 9.53 -6.08
N MET A 73 -7.37 8.61 -5.73
CA MET A 73 -6.21 8.25 -6.58
C MET A 73 -6.64 7.76 -7.97
N PHE A 74 -7.62 6.85 -8.05
CA PHE A 74 -8.14 6.39 -9.34
C PHE A 74 -8.82 7.52 -10.12
N SER A 75 -9.59 8.39 -9.44
CA SER A 75 -10.26 9.51 -10.11
C SER A 75 -9.25 10.51 -10.69
N ASN A 76 -8.19 10.81 -9.94
CA ASN A 76 -7.13 11.70 -10.39
C ASN A 76 -6.36 11.09 -11.57
N LEU A 77 -6.03 9.80 -11.48
CA LEU A 77 -5.43 9.09 -12.60
C LEU A 77 -6.33 9.11 -13.84
N HIS A 78 -7.59 8.75 -13.70
CA HIS A 78 -8.54 8.71 -14.81
C HIS A 78 -8.69 10.07 -15.48
N ARG A 79 -8.74 11.15 -14.69
CA ARG A 79 -8.76 12.53 -15.19
C ARG A 79 -7.56 12.80 -16.10
N PHE A 80 -6.34 12.55 -15.62
CA PHE A 80 -5.13 12.80 -16.42
C PHE A 80 -4.95 11.85 -17.60
N VAL A 81 -5.40 10.60 -17.50
CA VAL A 81 -5.46 9.68 -18.66
C VAL A 81 -6.37 10.24 -19.75
N THR A 82 -7.49 10.84 -19.37
CA THR A 82 -8.44 11.47 -20.31
C THR A 82 -7.86 12.73 -20.94
N GLU A 83 -7.22 13.58 -20.14
CA GLU A 83 -6.59 14.83 -20.60
C GLU A 83 -5.40 14.59 -21.53
N ASP A 84 -4.53 13.62 -21.21
CA ASP A 84 -3.29 13.35 -21.94
C ASP A 84 -3.44 12.26 -23.02
N GLY A 85 -4.63 11.65 -23.15
CA GLY A 85 -4.93 10.67 -24.20
C GLY A 85 -4.35 9.27 -23.98
N GLY A 86 -4.04 8.88 -22.74
CA GLY A 86 -3.53 7.55 -22.41
C GLY A 86 -2.75 7.47 -21.11
N VAL A 87 -2.34 6.26 -20.73
CA VAL A 87 -1.49 6.05 -19.55
C VAL A 87 -0.03 6.30 -19.92
N SER A 88 0.67 7.11 -19.13
CA SER A 88 2.10 7.38 -19.28
C SER A 88 2.77 7.56 -17.91
N ILE A 89 4.11 7.54 -17.87
CA ILE A 89 4.86 7.82 -16.63
C ILE A 89 4.46 9.18 -16.05
N GLU A 90 4.30 10.19 -16.90
CA GLU A 90 3.94 11.54 -16.47
C GLU A 90 2.51 11.59 -15.93
N VAL A 91 1.58 10.85 -16.53
CA VAL A 91 0.19 10.74 -16.05
C VAL A 91 0.14 10.12 -14.66
N ILE A 92 0.94 9.08 -14.38
CA ILE A 92 1.07 8.53 -13.02
C ILE A 92 1.60 9.62 -12.08
N LYS A 93 2.68 10.32 -12.43
CA LYS A 93 3.25 11.39 -11.59
C LYS A 93 2.26 12.52 -11.30
N LYS A 94 1.51 12.97 -12.31
CA LYS A 94 0.45 13.97 -12.18
C LYS A 94 -0.63 13.51 -11.19
N ALA A 95 -1.05 12.24 -11.26
CA ALA A 95 -2.05 11.68 -10.35
C ALA A 95 -1.58 11.68 -8.89
N PHE A 96 -0.32 11.31 -8.64
CA PHE A 96 0.27 11.37 -7.31
C PHE A 96 0.38 12.80 -6.79
N ARG A 97 0.86 13.74 -7.63
CA ARG A 97 0.99 15.15 -7.28
C ARG A 97 -0.36 15.79 -6.93
N ALA A 98 -1.38 15.56 -7.76
CA ALA A 98 -2.73 16.06 -7.50
C ALA A 98 -3.31 15.48 -6.20
N SER A 99 -3.08 14.18 -5.95
CA SER A 99 -3.57 13.54 -4.72
C SER A 99 -2.90 14.10 -3.47
N GLU A 100 -1.59 14.40 -3.51
CA GLU A 100 -0.90 15.10 -2.42
C GLU A 100 -1.46 16.52 -2.25
N GLU A 101 -1.55 17.30 -3.32
CA GLU A 101 -2.01 18.69 -3.27
C GLU A 101 -3.43 18.79 -2.69
N GLU A 102 -4.34 17.94 -3.14
CA GLU A 102 -5.72 17.88 -2.64
C GLU A 102 -5.77 17.46 -1.17
N PHE A 103 -4.98 16.46 -0.77
CA PHE A 103 -4.91 16.03 0.63
C PHE A 103 -4.34 17.13 1.53
N LEU A 104 -3.25 17.79 1.14
CA LEU A 104 -2.67 18.89 1.92
C LEU A 104 -3.60 20.11 1.99
N GLN A 105 -4.34 20.43 0.93
CA GLN A 105 -5.37 21.47 0.97
C GLN A 105 -6.46 21.15 1.99
N MET A 106 -6.89 19.89 2.04
CA MET A 106 -7.85 19.40 3.03
C MET A 106 -7.31 19.48 4.45
N VAL A 107 -6.06 19.05 4.69
CA VAL A 107 -5.39 19.19 5.99
C VAL A 107 -5.31 20.66 6.41
N GLY A 108 -4.94 21.56 5.49
CA GLY A 108 -4.85 23.00 5.75
C GLY A 108 -6.19 23.63 6.16
N ARG A 109 -7.30 23.23 5.51
CA ARG A 109 -8.66 23.68 5.86
C ARG A 109 -9.15 23.14 7.20
N SER A 110 -8.74 21.92 7.55
CA SER A 110 -9.20 21.22 8.75
C SER A 110 -8.28 21.40 9.96
N TRP A 111 -7.16 22.12 9.84
CA TRP A 111 -6.14 22.24 10.88
C TRP A 111 -6.68 22.68 12.26
N GLN A 112 -7.59 23.67 12.27
CA GLN A 112 -8.13 24.21 13.52
C GLN A 112 -9.07 23.23 14.24
N SER A 113 -9.84 22.43 13.50
CA SER A 113 -10.82 21.49 14.06
C SER A 113 -10.25 20.09 14.27
N CYS A 114 -9.31 19.67 13.41
CA CYS A 114 -8.72 18.33 13.36
C CYS A 114 -7.19 18.42 13.25
N PRO A 115 -6.47 18.89 14.29
CA PRO A 115 -5.02 19.09 14.23
C PRO A 115 -4.24 17.78 14.04
N HIS A 116 -4.83 16.62 14.37
CA HIS A 116 -4.17 15.32 14.19
C HIS A 116 -3.94 14.95 12.71
N PHE A 117 -4.69 15.53 11.76
CA PHE A 117 -4.54 15.25 10.33
C PHE A 117 -3.15 15.57 9.77
N VAL A 118 -2.38 16.46 10.42
CA VAL A 118 -1.02 16.74 9.93
C VAL A 118 -0.08 15.56 10.07
N SER A 119 -0.33 14.66 11.03
CA SER A 119 0.50 13.48 11.28
C SER A 119 -0.04 12.20 10.62
N VAL A 120 -1.15 12.29 9.89
CA VAL A 120 -1.68 11.17 9.12
C VAL A 120 -0.96 11.12 7.78
N GLY A 121 -0.52 9.93 7.39
CA GLY A 121 0.14 9.69 6.12
C GLY A 121 -0.19 8.31 5.56
N SER A 122 0.22 8.07 4.33
CA SER A 122 0.07 6.77 3.68
C SER A 122 1.18 6.55 2.67
N CYS A 123 1.75 5.35 2.68
CA CYS A 123 2.40 4.78 1.51
C CYS A 123 1.36 4.53 0.42
N CYS A 124 1.79 4.54 -0.84
CA CYS A 124 0.92 4.40 -2.00
C CYS A 124 1.63 3.63 -3.11
N LEU A 125 1.11 2.44 -3.42
CA LEU A 125 1.52 1.61 -4.53
C LEU A 125 0.38 1.52 -5.54
N VAL A 126 0.63 1.94 -6.76
CA VAL A 126 -0.32 1.91 -7.88
C VAL A 126 0.23 1.04 -9.00
N GLY A 127 -0.61 0.17 -9.54
CA GLY A 127 -0.38 -0.59 -10.77
C GLY A 127 -1.46 -0.28 -11.81
N VAL A 128 -1.07 -0.08 -13.06
CA VAL A 128 -2.00 0.06 -14.18
C VAL A 128 -1.58 -0.86 -15.30
N ILE A 129 -2.43 -1.82 -15.63
CA ILE A 129 -2.25 -2.71 -16.79
C ILE A 129 -3.20 -2.21 -17.88
N VAL A 130 -2.64 -1.82 -19.02
CA VAL A 130 -3.39 -1.46 -20.23
C VAL A 130 -2.60 -2.04 -21.40
N GLU A 131 -3.26 -2.76 -22.31
CA GLU A 131 -2.62 -3.35 -23.50
C GLU A 131 -1.20 -3.95 -23.27
N ASP A 132 -0.88 -5.09 -22.66
CA ASP A 132 0.53 -5.55 -22.57
C ASP A 132 1.53 -4.64 -21.81
N MET A 133 1.15 -3.45 -21.36
CA MET A 133 1.99 -2.53 -20.58
C MET A 133 1.52 -2.47 -19.12
N LEU A 134 2.44 -2.74 -18.21
CA LEU A 134 2.30 -2.51 -16.78
C LEU A 134 3.02 -1.22 -16.39
N TYR A 135 2.28 -0.25 -15.89
CA TYR A 135 2.79 0.96 -15.25
C TYR A 135 2.74 0.79 -13.74
N LEU A 136 3.78 1.24 -13.05
CA LEU A 136 3.91 1.16 -11.59
C LEU A 136 4.31 2.52 -11.04
N GLY A 137 3.58 3.02 -10.05
CA GLY A 137 3.98 4.13 -9.20
C GLY A 137 4.13 3.63 -7.77
N ASN A 138 5.32 3.75 -7.18
CA ASN A 138 5.55 3.40 -5.80
C ASN A 138 6.00 4.61 -4.98
N LEU A 139 5.45 4.71 -3.78
CA LEU A 139 5.72 5.77 -2.84
C LEU A 139 5.61 5.14 -1.43
N GLY A 140 6.73 5.04 -0.72
CA GLY A 140 6.81 4.24 0.51
C GLY A 140 7.34 2.82 0.26
N ASP A 141 6.97 1.86 1.11
CA ASP A 141 7.54 0.51 1.17
C ASP A 141 6.53 -0.63 1.07
N SER A 142 5.32 -0.33 0.61
CA SER A 142 4.54 -1.29 -0.17
C SER A 142 5.33 -1.74 -1.40
N ARG A 143 5.12 -2.97 -1.86
CA ARG A 143 5.95 -3.59 -2.91
C ARG A 143 5.13 -4.38 -3.93
N ALA A 144 5.55 -4.28 -5.21
CA ALA A 144 5.10 -5.12 -6.30
C ALA A 144 6.20 -6.14 -6.70
N VAL A 145 5.83 -7.42 -6.75
CA VAL A 145 6.74 -8.53 -7.11
C VAL A 145 6.12 -9.37 -8.21
N LEU A 146 6.85 -9.55 -9.32
CA LEU A 146 6.47 -10.39 -10.43
C LEU A 146 6.90 -11.84 -10.21
N GLY A 147 5.98 -12.78 -10.35
CA GLY A 147 6.30 -14.18 -10.58
C GLY A 147 6.39 -14.46 -12.08
N ARG A 148 7.54 -14.95 -12.54
CA ARG A 148 7.75 -15.26 -13.96
C ARG A 148 8.52 -16.56 -14.14
N ASN A 149 8.31 -17.26 -15.25
CA ASN A 149 9.18 -18.39 -15.59
C ASN A 149 10.61 -17.88 -15.80
N ARG A 150 11.58 -18.56 -15.20
CA ARG A 150 13.00 -18.26 -15.34
C ARG A 150 13.43 -18.32 -16.80
N ILE A 151 12.98 -19.39 -17.46
CA ILE A 151 13.14 -19.65 -18.88
C ILE A 151 11.74 -19.91 -19.45
N PRO A 152 11.36 -19.30 -20.59
CA PRO A 152 10.06 -19.56 -21.22
C PRO A 152 9.83 -21.06 -21.47
N GLY A 153 8.71 -21.59 -20.98
CA GLY A 153 8.34 -23.00 -21.12
C GLY A 153 8.83 -23.93 -19.99
N GLU A 154 9.65 -23.45 -19.07
CA GLU A 154 10.00 -24.20 -17.85
C GLU A 154 8.99 -23.96 -16.73
N ASN A 155 8.90 -24.93 -15.82
CA ASN A 155 8.03 -24.85 -14.63
C ASN A 155 8.68 -24.10 -13.45
N GLU A 156 9.92 -23.64 -13.59
CA GLU A 156 10.61 -22.88 -12.54
C GLU A 156 10.19 -21.41 -12.59
N VAL A 157 9.43 -20.99 -11.58
CA VAL A 157 9.00 -19.59 -11.40
C VAL A 157 9.94 -18.89 -10.43
N VAL A 158 10.48 -17.74 -10.85
CA VAL A 158 11.36 -16.87 -10.05
C VAL A 158 10.65 -15.57 -9.70
N ALA A 159 11.06 -14.97 -8.58
CA ALA A 159 10.62 -13.65 -8.16
C ALA A 159 11.47 -12.56 -8.83
N GLU A 160 10.80 -11.56 -9.40
CA GLU A 160 11.43 -10.34 -9.90
C GLU A 160 10.75 -9.14 -9.21
N ARG A 161 11.47 -8.47 -8.31
CA ARG A 161 10.96 -7.27 -7.63
C ARG A 161 10.83 -6.12 -8.64
N LEU A 162 9.63 -5.55 -8.76
CA LEU A 162 9.34 -4.49 -9.73
C LEU A 162 9.47 -3.07 -9.14
N THR A 163 9.38 -2.93 -7.82
CA THR A 163 9.47 -1.64 -7.12
C THR A 163 10.52 -1.68 -6.02
N SER A 164 11.21 -0.57 -5.78
CA SER A 164 12.12 -0.43 -4.63
C SER A 164 11.37 0.15 -3.43
N ASP A 165 11.65 -0.37 -2.23
CA ASP A 165 11.10 0.14 -0.99
C ASP A 165 11.76 1.48 -0.64
N HIS A 166 10.97 2.49 -0.28
CA HIS A 166 11.48 3.79 0.16
C HIS A 166 11.59 3.87 1.69
N ASN A 167 12.21 2.88 2.33
CA ASN A 167 12.35 2.79 3.78
C ASN A 167 13.81 2.82 4.22
N VAL A 168 14.13 3.59 5.26
CA VAL A 168 15.50 3.77 5.79
C VAL A 168 16.06 2.53 6.50
N LYS A 169 15.32 1.42 6.54
CA LYS A 169 15.87 0.07 6.79
C LYS A 169 16.85 -0.33 5.69
N ASP A 170 16.66 0.17 4.47
CA ASP A 170 17.58 0.02 3.34
C ASP A 170 18.74 1.03 3.45
N GLU A 171 19.96 0.57 3.17
CA GLU A 171 21.17 1.40 3.21
C GLU A 171 21.21 2.46 2.12
N GLU A 172 20.72 2.15 0.91
CA GLU A 172 20.75 3.08 -0.20
C GLU A 172 19.76 4.23 0.04
N VAL A 173 18.60 3.94 0.63
CA VAL A 173 17.65 4.99 1.06
C VAL A 173 18.25 5.83 2.19
N ARG A 174 19.02 5.24 3.13
CA ARG A 174 19.76 6.04 4.13
C ARG A 174 20.76 6.99 3.48
N LYS A 175 21.54 6.52 2.51
CA LYS A 175 22.50 7.34 1.76
C LYS A 175 21.79 8.47 1.01
N GLU A 176 20.67 8.18 0.35
CA GLU A 176 19.84 9.18 -0.32
C GLU A 176 19.39 10.28 0.66
N VAL A 177 18.80 9.90 1.80
CA VAL A 177 18.31 10.85 2.81
C VAL A 177 19.45 11.70 3.39
N ILE A 178 20.61 11.12 3.67
CA ILE A 178 21.81 11.85 4.15
C ILE A 178 22.29 12.86 3.11
N ASN A 179 22.37 12.45 1.84
CA ASN A 179 22.83 13.32 0.75
C ASN A 179 21.89 14.50 0.48
N GLN A 180 20.59 14.34 0.73
CA GLN A 180 19.60 15.42 0.63
C GLN A 180 19.66 16.40 1.80
N HIS A 181 20.26 15.99 2.93
CA HIS A 181 20.32 16.74 4.19
C HIS A 181 21.75 16.77 4.79
N PRO A 182 22.76 17.23 4.03
CA PRO A 182 24.16 17.19 4.47
C PRO A 182 24.43 18.06 5.71
N ASP A 183 23.55 19.03 5.98
CA ASP A 183 23.60 19.97 7.12
C ASP A 183 22.84 19.48 8.37
N ASP A 184 22.13 18.35 8.29
CA ASP A 184 21.34 17.81 9.41
C ASP A 184 21.91 16.47 9.90
N SER A 185 22.87 16.54 10.82
CA SER A 185 23.47 15.36 11.48
C SER A 185 22.46 14.48 12.23
N ARG A 186 21.24 14.97 12.47
CA ARG A 186 20.15 14.25 13.14
C ARG A 186 19.01 13.90 12.19
N ILE A 187 19.24 13.96 10.87
CA ILE A 187 18.26 13.55 9.86
C ILE A 187 17.85 12.09 10.02
N LEU A 188 18.79 11.20 10.36
CA LEU A 188 18.56 9.80 10.66
C LEU A 188 18.94 9.51 12.11
N VAL A 189 18.02 8.90 12.85
CA VAL A 189 18.22 8.51 14.25
C VAL A 189 17.87 7.03 14.39
N HIS A 190 18.81 6.25 14.93
CA HIS A 190 18.54 4.86 15.28
C HIS A 190 17.90 4.79 16.68
N ILE A 191 16.61 4.49 16.74
CA ILE A 191 15.82 4.50 17.99
C ILE A 191 14.84 3.33 17.99
N ARG A 192 14.67 2.68 19.16
CA ARG A 192 13.79 1.50 19.32
C ARG A 192 14.11 0.36 18.33
N GLY A 193 15.40 0.16 18.02
CA GLY A 193 15.86 -0.92 17.15
C GLY A 193 15.65 -0.69 15.66
N ALA A 194 15.30 0.53 15.22
CA ALA A 194 15.12 0.87 13.82
C ALA A 194 15.70 2.24 13.48
N TRP A 195 16.15 2.41 12.25
CA TRP A 195 16.47 3.72 11.68
C TRP A 195 15.18 4.49 11.42
N ARG A 196 15.14 5.78 11.79
CA ARG A 196 13.99 6.66 11.56
C ARG A 196 14.44 8.06 11.14
N ILE A 197 13.72 8.66 10.20
CA ILE A 197 13.88 10.06 9.80
C ILE A 197 13.42 10.95 10.94
N LYS A 198 14.31 11.82 11.41
CA LYS A 198 14.17 12.69 12.60
C LYS A 198 13.75 11.93 13.88
N GLY A 199 13.95 10.61 13.92
CA GLY A 199 13.50 9.75 15.02
C GLY A 199 12.01 9.39 14.99
N ILE A 200 11.30 9.72 13.90
CA ILE A 200 9.83 9.64 13.83
C ILE A 200 9.36 8.50 12.93
N ILE A 201 9.69 8.54 11.63
CA ILE A 201 9.14 7.64 10.60
C ILE A 201 10.22 6.83 9.89
N GLN A 202 9.91 5.63 9.40
CA GLN A 202 10.86 4.79 8.66
C GLN A 202 10.80 4.98 7.14
N VAL A 203 9.63 5.34 6.60
CA VAL A 203 9.47 5.62 5.18
C VAL A 203 9.93 7.03 4.84
N SER A 204 10.64 7.16 3.73
CA SER A 204 11.19 8.42 3.21
C SER A 204 10.24 9.13 2.24
N ARG A 205 9.19 8.43 1.80
CA ARG A 205 8.21 8.96 0.86
C ARG A 205 6.80 8.57 1.27
N THR A 206 5.90 9.55 1.41
CA THR A 206 4.48 9.33 1.78
C THR A 206 3.58 10.37 1.09
N ILE A 207 2.28 10.07 0.98
CA ILE A 207 1.24 11.10 0.84
C ILE A 207 0.83 11.51 2.25
N GLY A 208 0.56 12.80 2.48
CA GLY A 208 0.26 13.31 3.82
C GLY A 208 1.53 13.60 4.64
N ASP A 209 1.55 13.27 5.94
CA ASP A 209 2.66 13.59 6.85
C ASP A 209 3.11 15.06 6.74
N TYR A 210 2.14 15.97 6.68
CA TYR A 210 2.38 17.39 6.42
C TYR A 210 3.37 18.01 7.40
N TYR A 211 3.35 17.54 8.65
CA TYR A 211 4.29 17.90 9.72
C TYR A 211 5.75 17.49 9.51
N LEU A 212 6.09 16.80 8.42
CA LEU A 212 7.47 16.49 8.01
C LEU A 212 7.84 17.15 6.68
N LYS A 213 6.85 17.71 5.98
CA LYS A 213 7.00 18.38 4.68
C LYS A 213 7.01 19.89 4.81
N ASN A 214 6.44 20.45 5.88
CA ASN A 214 6.46 21.89 6.14
C ASN A 214 7.32 22.23 7.38
N PRO A 215 8.48 22.92 7.21
CA PRO A 215 9.38 23.34 8.29
C PRO A 215 8.76 24.18 9.40
N GLU A 216 7.69 24.92 9.13
CA GLU A 216 7.01 25.74 10.15
C GLU A 216 6.44 24.89 11.28
N PHE A 217 5.96 23.67 10.98
CA PHE A 217 5.45 22.75 12.00
C PHE A 217 6.53 22.30 12.97
N SER A 218 7.76 22.08 12.48
CA SER A 218 8.89 21.62 13.30
C SER A 218 9.27 22.59 14.43
N ARG A 219 8.82 23.85 14.32
CA ARG A 219 9.04 24.92 15.29
C ARG A 219 7.83 25.19 16.19
N SER A 220 6.69 24.52 15.93
CA SER A 220 5.48 24.69 16.72
C SER A 220 5.60 23.99 18.10
N PRO A 221 4.97 24.54 19.16
CA PRO A 221 4.90 23.87 20.46
C PRO A 221 4.26 22.47 20.38
N LEU A 222 3.28 22.29 19.48
CA LEU A 222 2.62 21.00 19.26
C LEU A 222 3.60 19.93 18.77
N TYR A 223 4.50 20.27 17.85
CA TYR A 223 5.51 19.33 17.36
C TYR A 223 6.45 18.87 18.47
N GLN A 224 6.89 19.78 19.34
CA GLN A 224 7.73 19.43 20.49
C GLN A 224 6.97 18.58 21.52
N GLN A 225 5.66 18.80 21.67
CA GLN A 225 4.82 17.97 22.55
C GLN A 225 4.62 16.55 21.99
N LEU A 226 4.38 16.42 20.68
CA LEU A 226 4.16 15.12 20.02
C LEU A 226 5.47 14.34 19.86
N PHE A 227 6.58 15.03 19.60
CA PHE A 227 7.89 14.43 19.35
C PHE A 227 8.99 15.11 20.19
N PRO A 228 9.03 14.88 21.52
CA PRO A 228 9.97 15.60 22.42
C PRO A 228 11.46 15.42 22.08
N SER A 229 11.81 14.33 21.39
CA SER A 229 13.19 14.02 20.98
C SER A 229 13.53 14.48 19.56
N ALA A 230 12.54 14.94 18.79
CA ALA A 230 12.74 15.38 17.42
C ALA A 230 13.34 16.78 17.40
N THR A 231 14.30 16.98 16.49
CA THR A 231 14.90 18.30 16.28
C THR A 231 14.17 19.03 15.18
N PRO A 232 14.08 20.37 15.24
CA PRO A 232 13.58 21.16 14.13
C PRO A 232 14.34 20.85 12.84
N TYR A 233 13.69 21.10 11.72
CA TYR A 233 14.28 20.95 10.39
C TYR A 233 13.96 22.17 9.54
N ASN A 234 14.84 22.49 8.60
CA ASN A 234 14.74 23.72 7.80
C ASN A 234 14.17 23.50 6.39
N ARG A 235 13.99 22.23 5.98
CA ARG A 235 13.49 21.80 4.67
C ARG A 235 12.67 20.50 4.83
N PRO A 236 11.77 20.15 3.89
CA PRO A 236 11.04 18.88 3.92
C PRO A 236 12.00 17.70 4.14
N VAL A 237 11.71 16.82 5.11
CA VAL A 237 12.58 15.67 5.45
C VAL A 237 12.13 14.36 4.81
N ILE A 238 10.97 14.38 4.16
CA ILE A 238 10.40 13.32 3.33
C ILE A 238 9.79 13.95 2.07
N THR A 239 9.48 13.14 1.05
CA THR A 239 8.91 13.62 -0.22
C THR A 239 7.63 12.89 -0.62
N SER A 240 6.79 13.53 -1.42
CA SER A 240 5.63 12.91 -2.10
C SER A 240 5.91 12.56 -3.57
N GLU A 241 7.17 12.62 -4.02
CA GLU A 241 7.54 12.25 -5.39
C GLU A 241 7.63 10.71 -5.55
N PRO A 242 6.79 10.08 -6.38
CA PRO A 242 6.80 8.64 -6.56
C PRO A 242 7.99 8.19 -7.43
N SER A 243 8.46 6.97 -7.18
CA SER A 243 9.26 6.24 -8.17
C SER A 243 8.30 5.59 -9.17
N VAL A 244 8.40 5.96 -10.45
CA VAL A 244 7.50 5.49 -11.49
C VAL A 244 8.27 4.71 -12.55
N GLY A 245 7.77 3.52 -12.90
CA GLY A 245 8.32 2.65 -13.93
C GLY A 245 7.24 2.13 -14.85
N ARG A 246 7.67 1.59 -16.00
CA ARG A 246 6.80 0.83 -16.89
C ARG A 246 7.54 -0.40 -17.43
N ARG A 247 6.80 -1.47 -17.65
CA ARG A 247 7.31 -2.71 -18.21
C ARG A 247 6.32 -3.24 -19.24
N ARG A 248 6.84 -3.72 -20.36
CA ARG A 248 6.07 -4.56 -21.27
C ARG A 248 5.97 -5.98 -20.71
N LEU A 249 4.75 -6.43 -20.45
CA LEU A 249 4.42 -7.78 -20.02
C LEU A 249 4.76 -8.78 -21.13
N ARG A 250 5.31 -9.91 -20.73
CA ARG A 250 5.81 -10.95 -21.65
C ARG A 250 5.09 -12.26 -21.38
N PRO A 251 4.98 -13.19 -22.35
CA PRO A 251 4.27 -14.47 -22.20
C PRO A 251 4.69 -15.34 -21.00
N HIS A 252 5.89 -15.14 -20.45
CA HIS A 252 6.40 -15.86 -19.29
C HIS A 252 6.21 -15.11 -17.96
N ASP A 253 5.61 -13.92 -17.97
CA ASP A 253 5.23 -13.15 -16.79
C ASP A 253 3.87 -13.69 -16.32
N LEU A 254 3.81 -14.38 -15.17
CA LEU A 254 2.63 -15.20 -14.81
C LEU A 254 1.65 -14.49 -13.89
N PHE A 255 2.16 -13.69 -12.94
CA PHE A 255 1.35 -12.95 -11.98
C PHE A 255 2.17 -11.86 -11.30
N VAL A 256 1.50 -10.84 -10.78
CA VAL A 256 2.12 -9.79 -9.94
C VAL A 256 1.44 -9.78 -8.58
N ILE A 257 2.24 -9.76 -7.52
CA ILE A 257 1.79 -9.59 -6.14
C ILE A 257 1.99 -8.12 -5.75
N PHE A 258 0.92 -7.42 -5.43
CA PHE A 258 0.93 -6.10 -4.81
C PHE A 258 0.57 -6.26 -3.34
N ALA A 259 1.41 -5.77 -2.43
CA ALA A 259 1.10 -5.84 -1.01
C ALA A 259 1.74 -4.73 -0.18
N SER A 260 1.10 -4.41 0.95
CA SER A 260 1.63 -3.54 2.00
C SER A 260 2.80 -4.21 2.72
N ASP A 261 3.53 -3.43 3.53
CA ASP A 261 4.74 -3.93 4.18
C ASP A 261 4.43 -5.06 5.18
N GLY A 262 3.23 -5.12 5.74
CA GLY A 262 2.78 -6.17 6.65
C GLY A 262 2.91 -7.59 6.07
N LEU A 263 2.87 -7.75 4.75
CA LEU A 263 3.25 -9.01 4.09
C LEU A 263 4.78 -9.18 4.04
N TRP A 264 5.47 -8.16 3.54
CA TRP A 264 6.89 -8.18 3.18
C TRP A 264 7.85 -8.16 4.39
N GLU A 265 7.37 -7.77 5.57
CA GLU A 265 8.08 -7.94 6.84
C GLU A 265 8.13 -9.41 7.29
N GLN A 266 7.21 -10.23 6.79
CA GLN A 266 7.06 -11.62 7.22
C GLN A 266 7.53 -12.61 6.16
N LEU A 267 7.34 -12.31 4.87
CA LEU A 267 7.71 -13.20 3.76
C LEU A 267 8.73 -12.53 2.83
N SER A 268 9.70 -13.33 2.35
CA SER A 268 10.55 -12.92 1.23
C SER A 268 9.79 -12.96 -0.10
N ASP A 269 10.32 -12.24 -1.09
CA ASP A 269 9.79 -12.20 -2.46
C ASP A 269 9.68 -13.63 -3.03
N GLU A 270 10.73 -14.45 -2.85
CA GLU A 270 10.78 -15.84 -3.32
C GLU A 270 9.78 -16.74 -2.59
N ALA A 271 9.60 -16.54 -1.28
CA ALA A 271 8.63 -17.32 -0.51
C ALA A 271 7.21 -17.03 -0.98
N ALA A 272 6.87 -15.75 -1.19
CA ALA A 272 5.57 -15.33 -1.68
C ALA A 272 5.29 -15.86 -3.10
N VAL A 273 6.22 -15.70 -4.04
CA VAL A 273 6.10 -16.21 -5.42
C VAL A 273 5.95 -17.73 -5.42
N LYS A 274 6.78 -18.45 -4.66
CA LYS A 274 6.70 -19.91 -4.52
C LYS A 274 5.35 -20.37 -3.95
N MET A 275 4.77 -19.62 -3.03
CA MET A 275 3.43 -19.91 -2.50
C MET A 275 2.36 -19.74 -3.59
N VAL A 276 2.40 -18.66 -4.37
CA VAL A 276 1.46 -18.44 -5.48
C VAL A 276 1.58 -19.54 -6.53
N THR A 277 2.79 -19.96 -6.88
CA THR A 277 3.03 -21.02 -7.87
C THR A 277 2.53 -22.39 -7.41
N ARG A 278 2.63 -22.72 -6.11
CA ARG A 278 2.36 -24.08 -5.59
C ARG A 278 0.94 -24.31 -5.09
N ASN A 279 0.11 -23.28 -5.09
CA ASN A 279 -1.24 -23.35 -4.52
C ASN A 279 -2.30 -22.97 -5.56
N PRO A 280 -3.54 -23.44 -5.41
CA PRO A 280 -4.64 -23.01 -6.26
C PRO A 280 -4.84 -21.49 -6.20
N ARG A 281 -5.21 -20.90 -7.35
CA ARG A 281 -5.51 -19.46 -7.46
C ARG A 281 -6.61 -19.02 -6.50
N ALA A 282 -7.64 -19.86 -6.36
CA ALA A 282 -8.74 -19.62 -5.43
C ALA A 282 -8.21 -19.49 -3.99
N GLY A 283 -8.42 -18.30 -3.41
CA GLY A 283 -7.99 -17.96 -2.06
C GLY A 283 -6.48 -17.74 -1.90
N ILE A 284 -5.72 -17.49 -2.98
CA ILE A 284 -4.26 -17.36 -2.85
C ILE A 284 -3.83 -16.17 -1.99
N ALA A 285 -4.48 -15.00 -2.13
CA ALA A 285 -4.17 -13.83 -1.31
C ALA A 285 -4.42 -14.13 0.18
N LYS A 286 -5.52 -14.83 0.49
CA LYS A 286 -5.81 -15.32 1.84
C LYS A 286 -4.69 -16.21 2.39
N ARG A 287 -4.18 -17.14 1.58
CA ARG A 287 -3.07 -18.03 1.99
C ARG A 287 -1.79 -17.25 2.26
N LEU A 288 -1.46 -16.25 1.44
CA LEU A 288 -0.31 -15.36 1.67
C LEU A 288 -0.44 -14.61 2.99
N VAL A 289 -1.60 -13.97 3.24
CA VAL A 289 -1.89 -13.31 4.52
C VAL A 289 -1.76 -14.32 5.67
N ARG A 290 -2.32 -15.53 5.54
CA ARG A 290 -2.23 -16.55 6.60
C ARG A 290 -0.79 -16.98 6.88
N ALA A 291 0.04 -17.10 5.85
CA ALA A 291 1.45 -17.43 6.02
C ALA A 291 2.21 -16.32 6.74
N ALA A 292 1.97 -15.05 6.40
CA ALA A 292 2.55 -13.90 7.10
C ALA A 292 2.15 -13.87 8.58
N LEU A 293 0.86 -14.07 8.89
CA LEU A 293 0.38 -14.12 10.29
C LEU A 293 0.98 -15.29 11.07
N ASN A 294 1.13 -16.46 10.44
CA ASN A 294 1.81 -17.60 11.06
C ASN A 294 3.28 -17.28 11.38
N GLU A 295 3.98 -16.59 10.48
CA GLU A 295 5.38 -16.22 10.67
C GLU A 295 5.53 -15.14 11.76
N ALA A 296 4.66 -14.14 11.78
CA ALA A 296 4.61 -13.13 12.84
C ALA A 296 4.35 -13.77 14.23
N ALA A 297 3.40 -14.72 14.30
CA ALA A 297 3.12 -15.48 15.52
C ALA A 297 4.34 -16.29 15.98
N LYS A 298 5.03 -16.97 15.05
CA LYS A 298 6.25 -17.73 15.35
C LYS A 298 7.38 -16.84 15.89
N LYS A 299 7.61 -15.65 15.32
CA LYS A 299 8.60 -14.67 15.82
C LYS A 299 8.33 -14.25 17.26
N ARG A 300 7.10 -14.40 17.74
CA ARG A 300 6.66 -14.14 19.12
C ARG A 300 6.46 -15.40 19.96
N ASN A 301 6.95 -16.55 19.49
CA ASN A 301 6.82 -17.86 20.14
C ASN A 301 5.36 -18.23 20.49
N MET A 302 4.41 -17.90 19.62
CA MET A 302 2.99 -18.24 19.81
C MET A 302 2.39 -18.94 18.59
N SER A 303 1.27 -19.65 18.83
CA SER A 303 0.48 -20.24 17.74
C SER A 303 -0.39 -19.17 17.07
N TYR A 304 -0.79 -19.44 15.83
CA TYR A 304 -1.79 -18.60 15.16
C TYR A 304 -3.14 -18.59 15.90
N GLY A 305 -3.52 -19.70 16.55
CA GLY A 305 -4.71 -19.75 17.39
C GLY A 305 -4.63 -18.76 18.56
N ASN A 306 -3.46 -18.61 19.17
CA ASN A 306 -3.27 -17.61 20.24
C ASN A 306 -3.30 -16.19 19.67
N LEU A 307 -2.70 -15.95 18.51
CA LEU A 307 -2.76 -14.66 17.82
C LEU A 307 -4.21 -14.23 17.54
N LYS A 308 -5.07 -15.17 17.11
CA LYS A 308 -6.51 -14.93 16.90
C LYS A 308 -7.22 -14.40 18.13
N GLY A 309 -6.88 -14.93 19.30
CA GLY A 309 -7.48 -14.53 20.58
C GLY A 309 -7.07 -13.12 21.05
N ILE A 310 -6.10 -12.48 20.41
CA ILE A 310 -5.65 -11.14 20.79
C ILE A 310 -6.62 -10.09 20.23
N PRO A 311 -7.10 -9.14 21.05
CA PRO A 311 -7.98 -8.06 20.58
C PRO A 311 -7.34 -7.17 19.49
N LYS A 312 -8.16 -6.58 18.62
CA LYS A 312 -7.71 -5.56 17.66
C LYS A 312 -7.02 -4.39 18.36
N GLY A 313 -6.02 -3.78 17.72
CA GLY A 313 -5.12 -2.79 18.33
C GLY A 313 -3.95 -3.43 19.08
N ASN A 314 -4.20 -4.45 19.91
CA ASN A 314 -3.12 -5.14 20.62
C ASN A 314 -2.32 -6.07 19.70
N ARG A 315 -2.93 -6.55 18.60
CA ARG A 315 -2.25 -7.33 17.55
C ARG A 315 -1.11 -6.58 16.87
N ARG A 316 -1.16 -5.23 16.85
CA ARG A 316 -0.12 -4.36 16.26
C ARG A 316 1.27 -4.60 16.86
N GLN A 317 1.34 -5.14 18.08
CA GLN A 317 2.61 -5.53 18.69
C GLN A 317 3.24 -6.76 18.03
N ILE A 318 2.50 -7.50 17.20
CA ILE A 318 2.90 -8.79 16.63
C ILE A 318 3.02 -8.71 15.11
N HIS A 319 2.04 -8.12 14.43
CA HIS A 319 2.04 -7.92 12.98
C HIS A 319 1.42 -6.55 12.64
N ASP A 320 1.66 -6.09 11.41
CA ASP A 320 0.97 -4.92 10.85
C ASP A 320 -0.39 -5.29 10.22
N ASP A 321 -1.17 -4.29 9.84
CA ASP A 321 -2.19 -4.46 8.82
C ASP A 321 -1.56 -5.06 7.56
N ILE A 322 -2.31 -5.93 6.86
CA ILE A 322 -1.80 -6.64 5.69
C ILE A 322 -2.82 -6.49 4.58
N THR A 323 -2.38 -6.03 3.42
CA THR A 323 -3.17 -5.96 2.19
C THR A 323 -2.44 -6.71 1.10
N VAL A 324 -3.09 -7.68 0.45
CA VAL A 324 -2.49 -8.49 -0.62
C VAL A 324 -3.44 -8.59 -1.80
N ILE A 325 -2.96 -8.19 -2.98
CA ILE A 325 -3.64 -8.34 -4.26
C ILE A 325 -2.71 -9.13 -5.20
N VAL A 326 -3.16 -10.30 -5.65
CA VAL A 326 -2.45 -11.11 -6.65
C VAL A 326 -3.19 -10.98 -7.97
N ILE A 327 -2.51 -10.46 -8.99
CA ILE A 327 -3.01 -10.29 -10.36
C ILE A 327 -2.38 -11.36 -11.25
N TYR A 328 -3.17 -12.29 -11.77
CA TYR A 328 -2.69 -13.28 -12.75
C TYR A 328 -2.64 -12.64 -14.15
N LEU A 329 -1.67 -13.07 -14.95
CA LEU A 329 -1.40 -12.54 -16.28
C LEU A 329 -1.62 -13.66 -17.31
N ASP A 330 -2.86 -14.12 -17.39
CA ASP A 330 -3.30 -15.05 -18.41
C ASP A 330 -3.34 -14.30 -19.74
N HIS A 331 -2.34 -14.51 -20.58
CA HIS A 331 -2.17 -13.83 -21.87
C HIS A 331 -3.29 -14.06 -22.91
N GLN A 332 -4.45 -14.59 -22.48
CA GLN A 332 -5.64 -14.86 -23.30
C GLN A 332 -6.92 -14.75 -22.45
N PHE A 333 -7.34 -13.53 -22.12
CA PHE A 333 -8.70 -13.34 -21.61
C PHE A 333 -9.31 -12.05 -22.18
N THR A 334 -10.50 -12.18 -22.78
CA THR A 334 -11.34 -11.07 -23.23
C THR A 334 -12.65 -11.14 -22.45
N GLY A 335 -12.65 -10.55 -21.24
CA GLY A 335 -13.86 -10.45 -20.42
C GLY A 335 -14.59 -9.13 -20.67
N GLU A 336 -15.92 -9.15 -20.75
CA GLU A 336 -16.77 -7.98 -21.05
C GLU A 336 -17.22 -7.17 -19.81
N ASN A 337 -16.49 -7.25 -18.69
CA ASN A 337 -17.03 -6.79 -17.40
C ASN A 337 -16.37 -5.53 -16.84
N PHE A 338 -17.20 -4.56 -16.44
CA PHE A 338 -16.81 -3.39 -15.65
C PHE A 338 -17.06 -3.66 -14.17
N HIS A 339 -16.00 -3.74 -13.35
CA HIS A 339 -16.13 -3.96 -11.91
C HIS A 339 -15.14 -3.11 -11.11
N CYS A 340 -15.64 -2.52 -10.02
CA CYS A 340 -14.84 -1.92 -8.97
C CYS A 340 -14.90 -2.83 -7.73
N THR A 341 -13.75 -3.03 -7.11
CA THR A 341 -13.62 -3.83 -5.90
C THR A 341 -12.72 -3.08 -4.92
N ASN A 342 -13.24 -2.75 -3.75
CA ASN A 342 -12.49 -2.11 -2.67
C ASN A 342 -12.39 -3.06 -1.48
N ALA A 343 -11.32 -2.94 -0.69
CA ALA A 343 -11.29 -3.46 0.66
C ALA A 343 -12.41 -2.84 1.50
N PRO A 344 -12.94 -3.55 2.50
CA PRO A 344 -13.87 -2.97 3.47
C PRO A 344 -13.16 -1.92 4.34
N VAL A 345 -13.94 -1.01 4.94
CA VAL A 345 -13.44 0.08 5.79
C VAL A 345 -12.89 -0.44 7.14
N ASP A 346 -13.47 -1.53 7.64
CA ASP A 346 -13.00 -2.33 8.78
C ASP A 346 -13.19 -3.81 8.40
N MET A 347 -12.32 -4.70 8.89
CA MET A 347 -12.46 -6.13 8.62
C MET A 347 -13.83 -6.67 9.05
N PHE A 348 -14.41 -6.18 10.14
CA PHE A 348 -15.65 -6.71 10.73
C PHE A 348 -16.91 -5.94 10.31
N SER A 349 -16.79 -4.91 9.48
CA SER A 349 -17.97 -4.18 8.98
C SER A 349 -18.68 -5.00 7.89
N HIS A 350 -19.87 -5.51 8.19
CA HIS A 350 -20.78 -6.14 7.21
C HIS A 350 -21.49 -5.12 6.30
N GLU A 351 -21.35 -3.83 6.60
CA GLU A 351 -21.95 -2.74 5.84
C GLU A 351 -20.85 -1.84 5.31
N THR A 352 -20.88 -1.56 4.00
CA THR A 352 -20.34 -0.29 3.52
C THR A 352 -21.24 0.78 4.13
N HIS A 353 -20.89 1.33 5.29
CA HIS A 353 -21.57 2.51 5.80
C HIS A 353 -21.40 3.63 4.77
N ASP A 354 -22.47 3.87 3.99
CA ASP A 354 -22.81 5.21 3.54
C ASP A 354 -23.18 5.99 4.80
N SER A 355 -22.18 6.49 5.53
CA SER A 355 -22.31 7.54 6.57
C SER A 355 -21.01 7.74 7.34
N ASP A 356 -20.04 8.37 6.69
CA ASP A 356 -19.46 9.62 7.22
C ASP A 356 -18.67 10.33 6.11
N HIS A 357 -19.37 10.66 5.02
CA HIS A 357 -18.95 11.73 4.12
C HIS A 357 -19.06 13.12 4.78
N ARG A 358 -19.22 13.22 6.11
CA ARG A 358 -19.30 14.49 6.83
C ARG A 358 -17.98 15.24 6.91
N PHE A 359 -16.86 14.64 6.49
CA PHE A 359 -15.55 15.28 6.54
C PHE A 359 -14.89 15.55 5.18
N PHE A 360 -15.48 15.10 4.06
CA PHE A 360 -14.87 15.25 2.74
C PHE A 360 -15.91 15.69 1.69
N PRO A 361 -15.88 16.96 1.24
CA PRO A 361 -16.63 17.41 0.07
C PRO A 361 -16.12 16.81 -1.24
#